data_AF-A0A2G5TAB8-F1
#
_entry.id   AF-A0A2G5TAB8-F1
#
_cell.length_a   1.000
_cell.length_b   1.000
_cell.length_c   1.000
_cell.angle_alpha   90.00
_cell.angle_beta   90.00
_cell.angle_gamma   90.00
#
_symmetry.space_group_name_H-M   'P 1'
#
loop_
_entity.id
_entity.type
_entity.pdbx_description
1 polymer ?
#
loop_
_entity_poly.entity_id
_entity_poly.type
_entity_poly.pdbx_seq_one_letter_code
_entity_poly.pdbx_strand_id
1 'polypeptide(L)'
;MSETGEDFVDAFLIKMEKDKKDGVKDSTFTLETLAIDLYDLWLAGQETTSTTLTWACACLLNHPEVVEELRRELVGVTGGTRAVSLTDKPNIRLAGKSLSLFQ
;
A
#
# COMPACT_ATOMS: atom_id res chain seq x y z
N MET A 1 5.78 20.31 -16.78
CA MET A 1 4.93 19.21 -16.29
C MET A 1 5.23 18.00 -17.14
N SER A 2 5.62 16.89 -16.52
CA SER A 2 5.76 15.60 -17.19
C SER A 2 4.42 15.18 -17.82
N GLU A 3 4.45 14.45 -18.93
CA GLU A 3 3.24 13.92 -19.57
C GLU A 3 2.56 12.83 -18.72
N THR A 4 3.30 12.27 -17.76
CA THR A 4 2.84 11.30 -16.76
C THR A 4 3.03 11.93 -15.38
N GLY A 5 1.94 12.13 -14.63
CA GLY A 5 2.01 12.65 -13.26
C GLY A 5 2.85 11.75 -12.35
N GLU A 6 3.60 12.31 -11.41
CA GLU A 6 4.48 11.55 -10.52
C GLU A 6 3.74 11.00 -9.30
N ASP A 7 2.62 11.64 -8.94
CA ASP A 7 1.74 11.23 -7.87
C ASP A 7 0.25 11.37 -8.24
N PHE A 8 -0.61 11.01 -7.29
CA PHE A 8 -2.06 11.08 -7.45
C PHE A 8 -2.57 12.50 -7.76
N VAL A 9 -1.99 13.53 -7.12
CA VAL A 9 -2.39 14.93 -7.31
C VAL A 9 -2.02 15.38 -8.72
N ASP A 10 -0.81 15.10 -9.17
CA ASP A 10 -0.38 15.39 -10.53
C ASP A 10 -1.26 14.71 -11.57
N ALA A 11 -1.55 13.42 -11.38
CA ALA A 11 -2.43 12.66 -12.26
C ALA A 11 -3.85 13.26 -12.32
N PHE A 12 -4.38 13.69 -11.17
CA PHE A 12 -5.69 14.32 -11.07
C PHE A 12 -5.70 15.68 -11.80
N LEU A 13 -4.68 16.52 -11.59
CA LEU A 13 -4.56 17.82 -12.24
C LEU A 13 -4.37 17.69 -13.76
N ILE A 14 -3.59 16.72 -14.22
CA ILE A 14 -3.44 16.41 -15.66
C ILE A 14 -4.79 16.02 -16.26
N LYS A 15 -5.58 15.21 -15.55
CA LYS A 15 -6.94 14.82 -15.98
C LYS A 15 -7.89 16.01 -16.01
N MET A 16 -7.84 16.91 -15.03
CA MET A 16 -8.60 18.16 -15.04
C MET A 16 -8.29 19.01 -16.28
N GLU A 17 -7.01 19.20 -16.60
CA GLU A 17 -6.60 19.98 -17.77
C GLU A 17 -6.99 19.31 -19.09
N LYS A 18 -6.98 17.98 -19.14
CA LYS A 18 -7.46 17.22 -20.30
C LYS A 18 -8.96 17.41 -20.51
N ASP A 19 -9.77 17.28 -19.45
CA ASP A 19 -11.23 17.44 -19.54
C ASP A 19 -11.63 18.85 -19.99
N LYS A 20 -10.88 19.88 -19.55
CA LYS A 20 -11.03 21.25 -20.05
C LYS A 20 -10.75 21.37 -21.55
N LYS A 21 -9.66 20.76 -22.04
CA LYS A 21 -9.29 20.77 -23.47
C LYS A 21 -10.29 20.02 -24.33
N ASP A 22 -10.83 18.91 -23.82
CA ASP A 22 -11.79 18.05 -24.52
C ASP A 22 -13.23 18.59 -24.44
N GLY A 23 -13.47 19.68 -23.70
CA GLY A 23 -14.78 20.34 -23.61
C GLY A 23 -15.82 19.55 -22.80
N VAL A 24 -15.37 18.75 -21.82
CA VAL A 24 -16.24 17.98 -20.93
C VAL A 24 -17.03 18.94 -20.03
N LYS A 25 -18.35 18.99 -20.19
CA LYS A 25 -19.21 19.97 -19.50
C LYS A 25 -19.46 19.65 -18.03
N ASP A 26 -19.51 18.37 -17.67
CA ASP A 26 -19.84 17.87 -16.33
C ASP A 26 -18.71 17.00 -15.78
N SER A 27 -17.48 17.50 -15.82
CA SER A 27 -16.34 16.76 -15.27
C SER A 27 -16.45 16.64 -13.76
N THR A 28 -16.28 15.42 -13.25
CA THR A 28 -16.17 15.14 -11.82
C THR A 28 -14.79 15.49 -11.26
N PHE A 29 -13.83 15.85 -12.11
CA PHE A 29 -12.49 16.25 -11.70
C PHE A 29 -12.47 17.76 -11.41
N THR A 30 -12.69 18.10 -10.14
CA THR A 30 -12.65 19.47 -9.62
C THR A 30 -11.68 19.54 -8.45
N LEU A 31 -11.29 20.75 -8.03
CA LEU A 31 -10.48 20.90 -6.82
C LEU A 31 -11.21 20.43 -5.56
N GLU A 32 -12.55 20.53 -5.54
CA GLU A 32 -13.38 20.05 -4.43
C GLU A 32 -13.35 18.52 -4.34
N THR A 33 -13.55 17.82 -5.46
CA THR A 33 -13.49 16.36 -5.48
C THR A 33 -12.07 15.85 -5.20
N LEU A 34 -11.03 16.53 -5.70
CA LEU A 34 -9.65 16.23 -5.32
C LEU A 34 -9.43 16.31 -3.80
N ALA A 35 -9.95 17.34 -3.14
CA ALA A 35 -9.82 17.50 -1.69
C ALA A 35 -10.56 16.40 -0.92
N ILE A 36 -11.76 16.04 -1.38
CA ILE A 36 -12.55 14.94 -0.80
C ILE A 36 -11.82 13.60 -0.97
N ASP A 37 -11.34 13.30 -2.18
CA ASP A 37 -10.65 12.05 -2.49
C ASP A 37 -9.34 11.89 -1.69
N LEU A 38 -8.57 12.98 -1.52
CA LEU A 38 -7.37 12.97 -0.69
C LEU A 38 -7.70 12.70 0.78
N TYR A 39 -8.78 13.31 1.28
CA TYR A 39 -9.21 13.10 2.67
C TYR A 39 -9.70 11.67 2.89
N ASP A 40 -10.51 11.13 1.97
CA ASP A 40 -11.01 9.76 2.02
C ASP A 40 -9.86 8.75 1.97
N LEU A 41 -8.93 8.91 1.02
CA LEU A 41 -7.76 8.04 0.90
C LEU A 41 -6.89 8.04 2.15
N TRP A 42 -6.67 9.23 2.73
CA TRP A 42 -5.89 9.36 3.96
C TRP A 42 -6.59 8.71 5.15
N LEU A 43 -7.88 8.99 5.36
CA LEU A 43 -8.65 8.46 6.47
C LEU A 43 -8.77 6.93 6.37
N ALA A 44 -9.15 6.41 5.20
CA ALA A 44 -9.30 4.99 4.95
C ALA A 44 -7.97 4.24 5.11
N GLY A 45 -6.87 4.81 4.59
CA GLY A 45 -5.55 4.20 4.65
C GLY A 45 -4.91 4.23 6.04
N GLN A 46 -5.06 5.33 6.78
CA GLN A 46 -4.38 5.54 8.05
C GLN A 46 -4.94 4.64 9.15
N GLU A 47 -6.25 4.65 9.38
CA GLU A 47 -6.85 3.95 10.51
C GLU A 47 -6.73 2.43 10.35
N THR A 48 -7.04 1.94 9.15
CA THR A 48 -7.03 0.50 8.85
C THR A 48 -5.62 -0.07 8.91
N THR A 49 -4.65 0.56 8.23
CA THR A 49 -3.26 0.08 8.20
C THR A 49 -2.62 0.15 9.59
N SER A 50 -2.85 1.23 10.36
CA SER A 50 -2.34 1.36 11.73
C SER A 50 -2.89 0.26 12.64
N THR A 51 -4.20 0.00 12.57
CA THR A 51 -4.85 -1.05 13.34
C THR A 51 -4.32 -2.43 12.95
N THR A 52 -4.22 -2.73 11.65
CA THR A 52 -3.69 -4.01 11.16
C THR A 52 -2.24 -4.23 11.60
N LEU A 53 -1.36 -3.23 11.49
CA LEU A 53 0.03 -3.33 11.93
C LEU A 53 0.13 -3.53 13.45
N THR A 54 -0.71 -2.84 14.22
CA THR A 54 -0.75 -3.00 15.68
C THR A 54 -1.09 -4.44 16.06
N TRP A 55 -2.13 -5.00 15.47
CA TRP A 55 -2.51 -6.40 15.70
C TRP A 55 -1.46 -7.39 15.17
N ALA A 56 -0.89 -7.14 14.00
CA ALA A 56 0.17 -7.98 13.44
C ALA A 56 1.38 -8.03 14.39
N CYS A 57 1.82 -6.89 14.92
CA CYS A 57 2.88 -6.82 15.92
C CYS A 57 2.51 -7.55 17.21
N ALA A 58 1.30 -7.33 17.73
CA ALA A 58 0.82 -8.01 18.93
C ALA A 58 0.82 -9.54 18.75
N CYS A 59 0.32 -10.03 17.62
CA CYS A 59 0.36 -11.44 17.27
C CYS A 59 1.80 -11.98 17.20
N LEU A 60 2.70 -11.31 16.48
CA LEU A 60 4.10 -11.75 16.35
C LEU A 60 4.84 -11.78 17.71
N LEU A 61 4.57 -10.82 18.60
CA LEU A 61 5.16 -10.80 19.95
C LEU A 61 4.70 -11.98 20.81
N ASN A 62 3.47 -12.47 20.61
CA ASN A 62 2.94 -13.63 21.32
C ASN A 62 3.38 -14.98 20.71
N HIS A 63 3.98 -14.97 19.51
CA HIS A 63 4.37 -16.16 18.75
C HIS A 63 5.84 -16.08 18.27
N PRO A 64 6.82 -16.08 19.18
CA PRO A 64 8.23 -15.95 18.83
C PRO A 64 8.73 -17.05 17.87
N GLU A 65 8.17 -18.25 17.94
CA GLU A 65 8.46 -19.36 17.03
C GLU A 65 8.17 -19.02 15.56
N VAL A 66 7.08 -18.26 15.31
CA VAL A 66 6.69 -17.81 13.97
C VAL A 66 7.63 -16.74 13.48
N VAL A 67 8.05 -15.82 14.35
CA VAL A 67 9.03 -14.77 14.03
C VAL A 67 10.36 -15.37 13.60
N GLU A 68 10.83 -16.40 14.31
CA GLU A 68 12.09 -17.07 13.99
C GLU A 68 12.02 -17.85 12.67
N GLU A 69 10.89 -18.50 12.36
CA GLU A 69 10.69 -19.15 11.06
C GLU A 69 10.63 -18.11 9.92
N LEU A 70 9.87 -17.03 10.12
CA LEU A 70 9.75 -15.94 9.15
C LEU A 70 11.11 -15.29 8.87
N ARG A 71 11.90 -15.01 9.91
CA ARG A 71 13.24 -14.44 9.75
C ARG A 71 14.16 -15.38 8.97
N ARG A 72 14.16 -16.69 9.27
CA ARG A 72 14.93 -17.68 8.50
C ARG A 72 14.52 -17.70 7.03
N GLU A 73 13.22 -17.65 6.76
CA GLU A 73 12.71 -17.60 5.38
C GLU A 73 13.14 -16.32 4.66
N LEU A 74 12.97 -15.16 5.28
CA LEU A 74 13.36 -13.87 4.68
C LEU A 74 14.87 -13.80 4.39
N VAL A 75 15.71 -14.29 5.32
CA VAL A 75 17.16 -14.41 5.07
C VAL A 75 17.45 -15.40 3.96
N GLY A 76 16.72 -16.51 3.87
CA GLY A 76 16.84 -17.47 2.78
C GLY A 76 16.53 -16.87 1.40
N VAL A 77 15.46 -16.08 1.28
CA VAL A 77 15.06 -15.44 0.01
C VAL A 77 16.00 -14.32 -0.40
N THR A 78 16.49 -13.52 0.57
CA THR A 78 17.38 -12.38 0.29
C THR A 78 18.86 -12.74 0.29
N GLY A 79 19.21 -13.96 0.72
CA GLY A 79 20.57 -14.36 1.05
C GLY A 79 21.18 -13.57 2.22
N GLY A 80 20.39 -12.77 2.95
CA GLY A 80 20.88 -11.89 4.02
C GLY A 80 21.73 -10.71 3.55
N THR A 81 21.81 -10.45 2.24
CA THR A 81 22.71 -9.43 1.66
C THR A 81 21.99 -8.15 1.22
N ARG A 82 20.65 -8.18 1.16
CA ARG A 82 19.82 -7.05 0.72
C ARG A 82 18.53 -6.98 1.51
N ALA A 83 17.89 -5.81 1.47
CA ALA A 83 16.55 -5.63 2.01
C ALA A 83 15.52 -6.45 1.22
N VAL A 84 14.42 -6.78 1.91
CA VAL A 84 13.23 -7.41 1.32
C VAL A 84 12.54 -6.40 0.41
N SER A 85 12.01 -6.88 -0.71
CA SER A 85 11.31 -6.11 -1.72
C SER A 85 9.99 -6.77 -2.11
N LEU A 86 9.10 -6.03 -2.78
CA LEU A 86 7.81 -6.58 -3.19
C LEU A 86 7.94 -7.74 -4.19
N THR A 87 9.04 -7.83 -4.94
CA THR A 87 9.30 -8.94 -5.86
C THR A 87 9.59 -10.25 -5.13
N ASP A 88 9.88 -10.20 -3.82
CA ASP A 88 10.12 -11.40 -2.99
C ASP A 88 8.84 -12.05 -2.51
N LYS A 89 7.71 -11.33 -2.54
CA LYS A 89 6.40 -11.81 -2.07
C LYS A 89 6.02 -13.23 -2.55
N PRO A 90 6.14 -13.61 -3.84
CA PRO A 90 5.81 -14.98 -4.27
C PRO A 90 6.73 -16.06 -3.69
N ASN A 91 7.93 -15.69 -3.22
CA ASN A 91 8.93 -16.61 -2.67
C ASN A 91 8.86 -16.73 -1.14
N ILE A 92 8.00 -15.96 -0.47
CA ILE A 92 7.81 -16.01 0.99
C ILE A 92 6.57 -16.88 1.27
N ARG A 93 6.80 -18.11 1.71
CA ARG A 93 5.75 -19.12 1.97
C ARG A 93 4.94 -18.80 3.22
N LEU A 94 5.56 -18.26 4.27
CA LEU A 94 4.89 -17.99 5.55
C LEU A 94 3.93 -16.80 5.47
N ALA A 95 4.19 -15.84 4.58
CA ALA A 95 3.27 -14.74 4.32
C ALA A 95 1.88 -15.21 3.84
N GLY A 96 1.80 -16.40 3.22
CA GLY A 96 0.54 -17.02 2.82
C GLY A 96 -0.14 -17.87 3.89
N LYS A 97 0.58 -18.29 4.95
CA LYS A 97 0.06 -19.20 6.00
C LYS A 97 -0.29 -18.50 7.32
N SER A 98 0.27 -17.33 7.59
CA SER A 98 0.01 -16.59 8.84
C SER A 98 -1.45 -16.16 8.99
N LEU A 99 -2.19 -15.92 7.90
CA LEU A 99 -3.63 -15.61 7.96
C LEU A 99 -4.50 -16.78 8.43
N SER A 100 -4.06 -18.04 8.24
CA SER A 100 -4.78 -19.22 8.73
C SER A 100 -4.40 -19.65 10.15
N LEU A 101 -3.39 -19.00 10.76
CA LEU A 101 -2.92 -19.31 12.12
C LEU A 101 -3.65 -18.51 13.21
N PHE A 102 -4.50 -17.55 12.82
CA PHE A 102 -5.28 -16.70 13.73
C PHE A 102 -6.80 -16.89 13.58
N GLN A 103 -7.23 -17.98 12.96
CA GLN A 103 -8.63 -18.42 12.89
C GLN A 103 -8.85 -19.67 13.74
#